data_AF-A0A932AS22-F1
#
_entry.id   AF-A0A932AS22-F1
#
_cell.length_a   1.000
_cell.length_b   1.000
_cell.length_c   1.000
_cell.angle_alpha   90.00
_cell.angle_beta   90.00
_cell.angle_gamma   90.00
#
_symmetry.space_group_name_H-M   'P 1'
#
loop_
_entity.id
_entity.type
_entity.pdbx_description
1 polymer ?
#
loop_
_entity_poly.entity_id
_entity_poly.type
_entity_poly.pdbx_seq_one_letter_code
_entity_poly.pdbx_strand_id
1 'polypeptide(L)'
;MVAGSGAHRRPGADRSAPGPAVVRSGKAPLKLPGMELAAAGATAQDTASRIHVGRSGINQWWLLVCDPPAARTGEADARTGEADARTGARTGAPPGEAAARTGAADALLDTARLAAGIDGGPSTVLARAAEAMDRRGDGPGRQAVFVRVELDVCGAWCTLSNAGSVRPYVVRRAGWIDVRGHESAPLGEAGPAPADDRAGLGPGDALVIVPHDRLVAADRAGERFADEALPEVLLDLVGRPSAEIADAVVAESSALASDRRRRVLRGGPVVVLRVPGDLGEDPMHRVVRATGAPPERLHLPGYPLGDRQPDLWSAPPAPPREARLRLAPTGTRLHEVRALLRRLLASWRLDDRVDAGDLELLATEVTTNAIRHAGTAATVIVRYTGGAVRVEVGDASSALPELVPPPPDAEGGRGMPLVEALASAWGVTPTRHGKRVWFEIGVPDTGRPRDTEAPEAT
;
A
#
# COMPACT_ATOMS: atom_id res chain seq x y z
N MET A 1 59.13 35.40 21.36
CA MET A 1 58.87 35.84 22.76
C MET A 1 57.72 36.85 22.69
N VAL A 2 56.54 36.69 23.28
CA VAL A 2 55.96 35.73 24.23
C VAL A 2 54.48 35.59 23.86
N ALA A 3 53.94 34.38 24.04
CA ALA A 3 52.57 33.98 23.76
C ALA A 3 51.56 34.57 24.77
N GLY A 4 50.36 34.90 24.29
CA GLY A 4 49.17 35.18 25.08
C GLY A 4 48.06 34.20 24.71
N SER A 5 47.85 33.22 25.58
CA SER A 5 46.88 32.12 25.46
C SER A 5 45.45 32.60 25.73
N GLY A 6 44.57 32.51 24.74
CA GLY A 6 43.12 32.68 24.88
C GLY A 6 42.41 31.36 24.55
N ALA A 7 42.10 30.59 25.59
CA ALA A 7 41.44 29.29 25.48
C ALA A 7 40.00 29.42 24.94
N HIS A 8 39.79 29.07 23.67
CA HIS A 8 38.47 28.73 23.14
C HIS A 8 38.00 27.41 23.79
N ARG A 9 37.17 27.52 24.83
CA ARG A 9 36.36 26.40 25.31
C ARG A 9 35.41 25.98 24.20
N ARG A 10 35.64 24.78 23.65
CA ARG A 10 34.65 24.07 22.84
C ARG A 10 33.37 23.91 23.67
N PRO A 11 32.18 24.25 23.16
CA PRO A 11 30.94 23.88 23.82
C PRO A 11 30.88 22.34 23.87
N GLY A 12 30.61 21.83 25.07
CA GLY A 12 30.55 20.40 25.35
C GLY A 12 29.59 19.70 24.40
N ALA A 13 30.06 18.59 23.84
CA ALA A 13 29.19 17.59 23.23
C ALA A 13 28.23 17.10 24.31
N ASP A 14 27.01 17.62 24.30
CA ASP A 14 25.92 17.11 25.11
C ASP A 14 25.58 15.72 24.58
N ARG A 15 26.13 14.73 25.27
CA ARG A 15 25.81 13.32 25.11
C ARG A 15 24.42 13.12 25.69
N SER A 16 23.44 12.89 24.82
CA SER A 16 22.46 11.79 24.89
C SER A 16 21.26 12.10 23.99
N ALA A 17 21.42 11.96 22.67
CA ALA A 17 20.26 11.58 21.87
C ALA A 17 19.87 10.16 22.32
N PRO A 18 18.62 9.90 22.71
CA PRO A 18 18.21 8.56 23.11
C PRO A 18 18.44 7.61 21.93
N GLY A 19 19.21 6.55 22.15
CA GLY A 19 19.35 5.47 21.19
C GLY A 19 17.98 4.88 20.82
N PRO A 20 17.86 4.16 19.68
CA PRO A 20 16.59 3.66 19.18
C PRO A 20 15.86 2.84 20.25
N ALA A 21 14.81 3.43 20.82
CA ALA A 21 13.97 2.78 21.82
C ALA A 21 13.03 1.81 21.11
N VAL A 22 13.25 0.51 21.33
CA VAL A 22 12.36 -0.56 20.85
C VAL A 22 11.28 -0.77 21.90
N VAL A 23 10.03 -0.47 21.56
CA VAL A 23 8.89 -0.89 22.39
C VAL A 23 8.65 -2.38 22.09
N ARG A 24 9.17 -3.26 22.94
CA ARG A 24 8.79 -4.68 22.93
C ARG A 24 7.40 -4.77 23.56
N SER A 25 6.35 -5.12 22.79
CA SER A 25 4.99 -5.19 23.32
C SER A 25 4.78 -6.47 24.14
N GLY A 26 5.21 -6.43 25.40
CA GLY A 26 4.52 -7.15 26.46
C GLY A 26 3.41 -6.25 27.01
N LYS A 27 2.16 -6.48 26.60
CA LYS A 27 0.92 -5.84 27.10
C LYS A 27 0.68 -4.33 26.83
N ALA A 28 1.63 -3.55 26.30
CA ALA A 28 1.37 -2.16 25.92
C ALA A 28 0.82 -2.05 24.48
N PRO A 29 -0.15 -1.15 24.18
CA PRO A 29 -0.60 -0.92 22.82
C PRO A 29 0.58 -0.42 21.96
N LEU A 30 0.61 -0.83 20.70
CA LEU A 30 1.52 -0.30 19.69
C LEU A 30 1.30 1.23 19.60
N LYS A 31 2.30 2.02 19.97
CA LYS A 31 2.18 3.49 19.99
C LYS A 31 3.11 4.12 18.97
N LEU A 32 2.51 4.76 17.98
CA LEU A 32 3.15 5.78 17.14
C LEU A 32 2.60 7.14 17.60
N PRO A 33 3.38 7.93 18.35
CA PRO A 33 2.92 9.23 18.84
C PRO A 33 2.37 10.09 17.69
N GLY A 34 1.24 10.76 17.90
CA GLY A 34 0.61 11.60 16.87
C GLY A 34 -0.17 10.85 15.79
N MET A 35 -0.19 9.52 15.84
CA MET A 35 -0.97 8.66 14.93
C MET A 35 -1.79 7.62 15.71
N GLU A 36 -2.84 7.13 15.07
CA GLU A 36 -3.58 5.94 15.50
C GLU A 36 -2.94 4.70 14.89
N LEU A 37 -2.50 3.75 15.72
CA LEU A 37 -1.94 2.47 15.27
C LEU A 37 -2.74 1.33 15.89
N ALA A 38 -3.32 0.49 15.04
CA ALA A 38 -4.03 -0.72 15.46
C ALA A 38 -3.52 -1.95 14.72
N ALA A 39 -3.63 -3.11 15.37
CA ALA A 39 -3.37 -4.41 14.78
C ALA A 39 -4.44 -5.40 15.24
N ALA A 40 -5.00 -6.17 14.31
CA ALA A 40 -6.07 -7.14 14.59
C ALA A 40 -5.79 -8.50 13.93
N GLY A 41 -6.49 -9.54 14.38
CA GLY A 41 -6.45 -10.87 13.76
C GLY A 41 -5.24 -11.72 14.13
N ALA A 42 -4.55 -11.39 15.22
CA ALA A 42 -3.42 -12.12 15.79
C ALA A 42 -3.48 -12.10 17.31
N THR A 43 -2.92 -13.12 17.99
CA THR A 43 -2.78 -13.08 19.46
C THR A 43 -1.80 -11.97 19.85
N ALA A 44 -1.80 -11.53 21.13
CA ALA A 44 -0.81 -10.57 21.61
C ALA A 44 0.64 -11.06 21.39
N GLN A 45 0.87 -12.37 21.49
CA GLN A 45 2.16 -13.00 21.24
C GLN A 45 2.52 -13.02 19.74
N ASP A 46 1.56 -13.28 18.86
CA ASP A 46 1.75 -13.21 17.41
C ASP A 46 2.01 -11.77 16.94
N THR A 47 1.29 -10.80 17.51
CA THR A 47 1.49 -9.37 17.23
C THR A 47 2.91 -8.96 17.61
N ALA A 48 3.35 -9.30 18.83
CA ALA A 48 4.69 -8.95 19.33
C ALA A 48 5.84 -9.60 18.55
N SER A 49 5.58 -10.68 17.81
CA SER A 49 6.61 -11.36 16.99
C SER A 49 6.62 -10.89 15.53
N ARG A 50 5.53 -10.31 15.03
CA ARG A 50 5.34 -9.95 13.61
C ARG A 50 5.35 -8.46 13.34
N ILE A 51 5.08 -7.64 14.35
CA ILE A 51 5.00 -6.18 14.22
C ILE A 51 6.03 -5.53 15.11
N HIS A 52 6.92 -4.77 14.50
CA HIS A 52 7.99 -4.08 15.19
C HIS A 52 7.91 -2.59 14.88
N VAL A 53 7.99 -1.76 15.92
CA VAL A 53 8.00 -0.30 15.80
C VAL A 53 9.24 0.22 16.47
N GLY A 54 9.89 1.19 15.84
CA GLY A 54 11.00 1.92 16.45
C GLY A 54 11.06 3.37 16.00
N ARG A 55 11.93 4.12 16.66
CA ARG A 55 12.17 5.54 16.40
C ARG A 55 13.57 5.70 15.80
N SER A 56 13.67 6.39 14.67
CA SER A 56 14.95 6.68 13.99
C SER A 56 15.40 8.13 14.16
N GLY A 57 14.48 9.03 14.52
CA GLY A 57 14.77 10.45 14.67
C GLY A 57 13.74 11.16 15.54
N ILE A 58 13.80 12.49 15.57
CA ILE A 58 12.89 13.29 16.40
C ILE A 58 11.44 13.09 15.93
N ASN A 59 11.18 13.25 14.63
CA ASN A 59 9.88 13.09 13.99
C ASN A 59 9.82 11.87 13.06
N GLN A 60 10.76 10.92 13.21
CA GLN A 60 10.89 9.76 12.34
C GLN A 60 10.75 8.46 13.12
N TRP A 61 9.87 7.60 12.62
CA TRP A 61 9.62 6.27 13.12
C TRP A 61 9.66 5.26 11.97
N TRP A 62 9.69 3.99 12.35
CA TRP A 62 9.56 2.90 11.40
C TRP A 62 8.65 1.82 11.96
N LEU A 63 7.99 1.12 11.06
CA LEU A 63 7.12 -0.01 11.27
C LEU A 63 7.61 -1.13 10.36
N LEU A 64 7.80 -2.31 10.92
CA LEU A 64 8.11 -3.53 10.18
C LEU A 64 7.00 -4.54 10.47
N VAL A 65 6.31 -4.96 9.42
CA VAL A 65 5.34 -6.05 9.46
C VAL A 65 5.95 -7.20 8.69
N CYS A 66 6.20 -8.33 9.34
CA CYS A 66 6.76 -9.50 8.68
C CYS A 66 5.99 -10.75 9.06
N ASP A 67 5.95 -11.71 8.13
CA ASP A 67 5.41 -13.02 8.44
C ASP A 67 6.20 -13.68 9.57
N PRO A 68 5.51 -14.48 10.42
CA PRO A 68 6.22 -15.31 11.36
C PRO A 68 7.07 -16.30 10.56
N PRO A 69 8.15 -16.83 11.14
CA PRO A 69 8.85 -17.89 10.46
C PRO A 69 7.94 -19.12 10.32
N ALA A 70 7.64 -19.51 9.08
CA ALA A 70 6.70 -20.58 8.78
C ALA A 70 7.08 -21.86 9.53
N ALA A 71 6.17 -22.40 10.35
CA ALA A 71 6.35 -23.77 10.81
C ALA A 71 6.17 -24.69 9.59
N ARG A 72 7.19 -25.46 9.22
CA ARG A 72 7.02 -26.50 8.21
C ARG A 72 5.96 -27.48 8.71
N THR A 73 4.72 -27.34 8.23
CA THR A 73 3.82 -28.48 8.16
C THR A 73 4.33 -29.30 6.98
N GLY A 74 4.82 -30.50 7.26
CA GLY A 74 5.23 -31.44 6.22
C GLY A 74 4.08 -31.64 5.23
N GLU A 75 4.24 -31.06 4.05
CA GLU A 75 3.47 -31.34 2.85
C GLU A 75 4.47 -31.69 1.74
N ALA A 76 5.33 -32.64 2.07
CA ALA A 76 6.04 -33.48 1.11
C ALA A 76 5.59 -34.91 1.41
N ASP A 77 5.15 -35.62 0.37
CA ASP A 77 4.59 -36.98 0.33
C ASP A 77 3.09 -37.16 0.58
N ALA A 78 2.29 -36.72 -0.39
CA ALA A 78 0.98 -37.32 -0.69
C ALA A 78 1.03 -38.20 -1.96
N ARG A 79 2.16 -38.89 -2.21
CA ARG A 79 2.28 -39.92 -3.27
C ARG A 79 3.17 -41.09 -2.86
N THR A 80 2.96 -41.65 -1.67
CA THR A 80 3.28 -43.07 -1.35
C THR A 80 2.88 -43.34 0.10
N GLY A 81 2.07 -44.37 0.35
CA GLY A 81 1.92 -44.94 1.69
C GLY A 81 0.50 -44.92 2.24
N GLU A 82 -0.35 -45.80 1.70
CA GLU A 82 -1.51 -46.32 2.41
C GLU A 82 -1.01 -47.26 3.52
N ALA A 83 -0.86 -46.77 4.76
CA ALA A 83 -0.87 -47.58 5.99
C ALA A 83 -0.83 -46.70 7.25
N ASP A 84 -1.62 -47.11 8.24
CA ASP A 84 -1.59 -46.74 9.66
C ASP A 84 -2.11 -45.36 10.12
N ALA A 85 -3.43 -45.25 10.07
CA ALA A 85 -4.20 -44.47 11.04
C ALA A 85 -4.20 -45.16 12.42
N ARG A 86 -3.18 -44.95 13.27
CA ARG A 86 -3.25 -45.27 14.71
C ARG A 86 -2.07 -44.73 15.56
N THR A 87 -1.83 -43.44 15.62
CA THR A 87 -1.18 -42.82 16.80
C THR A 87 -1.30 -41.30 16.79
N GLY A 88 -1.91 -40.73 17.82
CA GLY A 88 -1.93 -39.29 18.06
C GLY A 88 -0.58 -38.82 18.58
N ALA A 89 0.35 -38.49 17.68
CA ALA A 89 1.58 -37.79 18.02
C ALA A 89 1.59 -36.41 17.35
N ARG A 90 1.56 -35.35 18.17
CA ARG A 90 1.88 -33.99 17.69
C ARG A 90 3.36 -33.98 17.33
N THR A 91 3.67 -33.97 16.04
CA THR A 91 5.04 -33.77 15.55
C THR A 91 5.44 -32.31 15.81
N GLY A 92 6.27 -32.10 16.84
CA GLY A 92 7.04 -30.87 16.98
C GLY A 92 8.16 -30.87 15.93
N ALA A 93 8.48 -29.70 15.39
CA ALA A 93 9.61 -29.55 14.47
C ALA A 93 10.94 -29.94 15.15
N PRO A 94 11.90 -30.54 14.41
CA PRO A 94 13.21 -30.86 14.96
C PRO A 94 13.93 -29.60 15.48
N PRO A 95 14.72 -29.70 16.56
CA PRO A 95 15.31 -28.53 17.24
C PRO A 95 16.12 -27.58 16.34
N GLY A 96 16.77 -28.07 15.28
CA GLY A 96 17.50 -27.24 14.32
C GLY A 96 16.62 -26.35 13.42
N GLU A 97 15.42 -26.82 13.10
CA GLU A 97 14.48 -26.11 12.22
C GLU A 97 13.67 -25.04 12.99
N ALA A 98 13.51 -25.21 14.31
CA ALA A 98 13.00 -24.17 15.19
C ALA A 98 14.02 -23.02 15.42
N ALA A 99 15.31 -23.36 15.47
CA ALA A 99 16.40 -22.38 15.61
C ALA A 99 16.56 -21.51 14.35
N ALA A 100 16.60 -22.12 13.16
CA ALA A 100 16.66 -21.39 11.87
C ALA A 100 15.44 -20.45 11.66
N ARG A 101 14.26 -20.86 12.12
CA ARG A 101 13.04 -20.04 12.07
C ARG A 101 13.18 -18.74 12.89
N THR A 102 13.70 -18.86 14.10
CA THR A 102 13.87 -17.73 15.03
C THR A 102 14.98 -16.78 14.58
N GLY A 103 16.13 -17.31 14.14
CA GLY A 103 17.33 -16.54 13.79
C GLY A 103 17.17 -15.52 12.64
N ALA A 104 16.21 -15.80 11.77
CA ALA A 104 15.89 -15.00 10.60
C ALA A 104 14.93 -13.83 10.84
N ALA A 105 13.98 -14.01 11.75
CA ALA A 105 13.15 -12.90 12.21
C ALA A 105 14.02 -11.93 13.01
N ASP A 106 14.97 -12.47 13.79
CA ASP A 106 15.99 -11.69 14.47
C ASP A 106 16.94 -10.99 13.47
N ALA A 107 17.35 -11.62 12.37
CA ALA A 107 18.18 -10.99 11.33
C ALA A 107 17.49 -9.78 10.68
N LEU A 108 16.21 -9.95 10.31
CA LEU A 108 15.38 -8.90 9.73
C LEU A 108 15.17 -7.75 10.73
N LEU A 109 14.89 -8.09 12.00
CA LEU A 109 14.69 -7.10 13.06
C LEU A 109 15.99 -6.36 13.43
N ASP A 110 17.12 -7.06 13.51
CA ASP A 110 18.41 -6.45 13.79
C ASP A 110 18.86 -5.56 12.63
N THR A 111 18.64 -5.99 11.38
CA THR A 111 18.89 -5.17 10.19
C THR A 111 17.98 -3.94 10.17
N ALA A 112 16.69 -4.10 10.47
CA ALA A 112 15.75 -2.99 10.62
C ALA A 112 16.19 -1.99 11.69
N ARG A 113 16.63 -2.47 12.86
CA ARG A 113 17.16 -1.62 13.94
C ARG A 113 18.42 -0.87 13.52
N LEU A 114 19.36 -1.55 12.85
CA LEU A 114 20.63 -0.97 12.41
C LEU A 114 20.43 0.02 11.26
N ALA A 115 19.61 -0.34 10.28
CA ALA A 115 19.36 0.48 9.09
C ALA A 115 18.38 1.63 9.35
N ALA A 116 17.54 1.54 10.39
CA ALA A 116 16.74 2.68 10.82
C ALA A 116 17.59 3.90 11.22
N GLY A 117 18.82 3.68 11.73
CA GLY A 117 19.75 4.73 12.15
C GLY A 117 20.81 5.13 11.12
N ILE A 118 20.85 4.48 9.94
CA ILE A 118 21.86 4.70 8.90
C ILE A 118 21.15 5.14 7.63
N ASP A 119 21.63 6.18 6.95
CA ASP A 119 21.06 6.70 5.71
C ASP A 119 20.79 5.59 4.67
N GLY A 120 19.52 5.24 4.49
CA GLY A 120 19.03 4.21 3.58
C GLY A 120 17.50 4.14 3.59
N GLY A 121 16.89 3.84 2.43
CA GLY A 121 15.44 3.70 2.27
C GLY A 121 14.92 2.31 2.72
N PRO A 122 13.61 2.14 2.93
CA PRO A 122 12.98 0.85 3.26
C PRO A 122 13.42 -0.34 2.37
N SER A 123 13.58 -0.12 1.07
CA SER A 123 14.05 -1.10 0.08
C SER A 123 15.46 -1.63 0.42
N THR A 124 16.36 -0.73 0.83
CA THR A 124 17.71 -1.08 1.27
C THR A 124 17.68 -1.89 2.56
N VAL A 125 16.75 -1.59 3.48
CA VAL A 125 16.56 -2.37 4.70
C VAL A 125 16.16 -3.81 4.36
N LEU A 126 15.19 -3.98 3.46
CA LEU A 126 14.74 -5.29 3.02
C LEU A 126 15.82 -6.06 2.26
N ALA A 127 16.58 -5.39 1.38
CA ALA A 127 17.69 -6.02 0.65
C ALA A 127 18.78 -6.53 1.61
N ARG A 128 19.20 -5.71 2.58
CA ARG A 128 20.18 -6.12 3.61
C ARG A 128 19.66 -7.25 4.48
N ALA A 129 18.36 -7.26 4.77
CA ALA A 129 17.74 -8.33 5.54
C ALA A 129 17.75 -9.65 4.77
N ALA A 130 17.48 -9.63 3.46
CA ALA A 130 17.61 -10.81 2.59
C ALA A 130 19.06 -11.34 2.59
N GLU A 131 20.07 -10.47 2.40
CA GLU A 131 21.49 -10.87 2.46
C GLU A 131 21.90 -11.46 3.82
N ALA A 132 21.34 -10.95 4.92
CA ALA A 132 21.59 -11.47 6.25
C ALA A 132 20.96 -12.86 6.44
N MET A 133 19.75 -13.08 5.93
CA MET A 133 19.07 -14.38 5.94
C MET A 133 19.84 -15.43 5.13
N ASP A 134 20.32 -15.06 3.94
CA ASP A 134 21.09 -15.96 3.07
C ASP A 134 22.39 -16.42 3.75
N ARG A 135 23.13 -15.50 4.38
CA ARG A 135 24.35 -15.82 5.14
C ARG A 135 24.12 -16.75 6.33
N ARG A 136 22.93 -16.70 6.93
CA ARG A 136 22.55 -17.51 8.11
C ARG A 136 21.91 -18.84 7.73
N GLY A 137 21.51 -19.04 6.46
CA GLY A 137 20.79 -20.24 6.02
C GLY A 137 19.33 -20.28 6.49
N ASP A 138 18.72 -19.11 6.67
CA ASP A 138 17.45 -18.88 7.36
C ASP A 138 16.17 -19.27 6.56
N GLY A 139 16.38 -19.78 5.34
CA GLY A 139 15.36 -20.24 4.41
C GLY A 139 14.65 -19.10 3.65
N PRO A 140 14.34 -19.29 2.35
CA PRO A 140 13.71 -18.28 1.52
C PRO A 140 12.19 -18.14 1.80
N GLY A 141 11.55 -17.14 1.19
CA GLY A 141 10.09 -17.07 1.07
C GLY A 141 9.40 -16.16 2.08
N ARG A 142 10.11 -15.20 2.69
CA ARG A 142 9.51 -14.35 3.71
C ARG A 142 8.89 -13.10 3.15
N GLN A 143 7.68 -12.81 3.61
CA GLN A 143 7.03 -11.56 3.31
C GLN A 143 7.31 -10.54 4.38
N ALA A 144 7.53 -9.30 3.94
CA ALA A 144 7.78 -8.19 4.81
C ALA A 144 7.30 -6.90 4.17
N VAL A 145 6.79 -5.99 5.00
CA VAL A 145 6.59 -4.59 4.64
C VAL A 145 7.33 -3.77 5.68
N PHE A 146 8.26 -2.93 5.20
CA PHE A 146 8.91 -1.93 6.01
C PHE A 146 8.34 -0.56 5.64
N VAL A 147 7.94 0.22 6.63
CA VAL A 147 7.43 1.57 6.47
C VAL A 147 8.26 2.50 7.34
N ARG A 148 8.90 3.50 6.74
CA ARG A 148 9.40 4.68 7.44
C ARG A 148 8.29 5.73 7.46
N VAL A 149 8.01 6.24 8.64
CA VAL A 149 6.99 7.26 8.90
C VAL A 149 7.68 8.53 9.39
N GLU A 150 7.45 9.62 8.69
CA GLU A 150 7.97 10.94 9.05
C GLU A 150 6.76 11.82 9.36
N LEU A 151 6.63 12.26 10.62
CA LEU A 151 5.55 13.17 10.98
C LEU A 151 5.82 14.54 10.38
N ASP A 152 4.76 15.06 9.77
CA ASP A 152 4.68 16.39 9.21
C ASP A 152 3.64 17.18 10.02
N VAL A 153 3.71 18.51 10.01
CA VAL A 153 2.74 19.36 10.71
C VAL A 153 1.33 18.97 10.30
N CYS A 154 1.05 18.82 9.01
CA CYS A 154 -0.30 18.52 8.51
C CYS A 154 -0.66 17.02 8.49
N GLY A 155 0.26 16.10 8.81
CA GLY A 155 0.02 14.67 8.56
C GLY A 155 1.24 13.79 8.79
N ALA A 156 1.49 12.88 7.85
CA ALA A 156 2.69 12.06 7.85
C ALA A 156 3.12 11.71 6.41
N TRP A 157 4.42 11.59 6.19
CA TRP A 157 4.97 10.94 5.01
C TRP A 157 5.32 9.49 5.35
N CYS A 158 4.88 8.56 4.51
CA CYS A 158 5.23 7.17 4.60
C CYS A 158 6.08 6.79 3.38
N THR A 159 7.33 6.40 3.61
CA THR A 159 8.11 5.67 2.60
C THR A 159 8.03 4.19 2.95
N LEU A 160 7.52 3.37 2.04
CA LEU A 160 7.30 1.96 2.26
C LEU A 160 8.02 1.13 1.20
N SER A 161 8.39 -0.08 1.56
CA SER A 161 8.81 -1.11 0.62
C SER A 161 8.26 -2.45 1.08
N ASN A 162 7.88 -3.28 0.13
CA ASN A 162 7.34 -4.62 0.36
C ASN A 162 8.19 -5.67 -0.33
N ALA A 163 8.37 -6.80 0.34
CA ALA A 163 8.91 -8.02 -0.21
C ALA A 163 7.81 -9.08 -0.24
N GLY A 164 7.62 -9.70 -1.40
CA GLY A 164 6.50 -10.58 -1.68
C GLY A 164 5.22 -9.84 -2.02
N SER A 165 4.15 -10.61 -2.10
CA SER A 165 2.85 -10.20 -2.64
C SER A 165 1.95 -9.47 -1.62
N VAL A 166 2.55 -8.71 -0.70
CA VAL A 166 1.84 -7.85 0.25
C VAL A 166 1.56 -6.49 -0.38
N ARG A 167 0.32 -6.02 -0.28
CA ARG A 167 -0.09 -4.72 -0.83
C ARG A 167 -0.51 -3.78 0.29
N PRO A 168 0.18 -2.66 0.50
CA PRO A 168 -0.32 -1.60 1.35
C PRO A 168 -1.42 -0.81 0.61
N TYR A 169 -2.44 -0.40 1.34
CA TYR A 169 -3.56 0.40 0.83
C TYR A 169 -3.59 1.71 1.59
N VAL A 170 -3.70 2.84 0.90
CA VAL A 170 -3.99 4.12 1.55
C VAL A 170 -5.46 4.43 1.34
N VAL A 171 -6.24 4.30 2.41
CA VAL A 171 -7.65 4.70 2.47
C VAL A 171 -7.70 6.20 2.70
N ARG A 172 -8.20 6.94 1.71
CA ARG A 172 -8.27 8.40 1.77
C ARG A 172 -9.56 8.83 2.41
N ARG A 173 -9.49 9.80 3.31
CA ARG A 173 -10.69 10.44 3.91
C ARG A 173 -11.65 10.96 2.85
N ALA A 174 -11.12 11.37 1.70
CA ALA A 174 -11.88 11.89 0.58
C ALA A 174 -12.69 10.82 -0.20
N GLY A 175 -12.65 9.56 0.21
CA GLY A 175 -13.57 8.52 -0.30
C GLY A 175 -13.01 7.64 -1.41
N TRP A 176 -11.69 7.56 -1.56
CA TRP A 176 -11.04 6.64 -2.49
C TRP A 176 -9.87 5.91 -1.85
N ILE A 177 -9.36 4.89 -2.52
CA ILE A 177 -8.22 4.08 -2.08
C ILE A 177 -7.09 4.19 -3.09
N ASP A 178 -5.87 4.39 -2.61
CA ASP A 178 -4.64 4.25 -3.38
C ASP A 178 -4.00 2.89 -3.05
N VAL A 179 -3.84 2.00 -4.04
CA VAL A 179 -3.07 0.75 -3.87
C VAL A 179 -1.58 1.05 -4.08
N ARG A 180 -0.75 0.66 -3.10
CA ARG A 180 0.66 1.03 -2.97
C ARG A 180 1.58 -0.19 -3.03
N GLY A 181 2.89 0.07 -3.03
CA GLY A 181 3.94 -0.94 -3.09
C GLY A 181 4.28 -1.38 -4.51
N HIS A 182 5.31 -2.21 -4.65
CA HIS A 182 5.81 -2.70 -5.94
C HIS A 182 5.68 -4.23 -6.03
N GLU A 183 5.76 -4.78 -7.24
CA GLU A 183 5.99 -6.21 -7.37
C GLU A 183 7.40 -6.55 -6.90
N SER A 184 7.50 -7.45 -5.93
CA SER A 184 8.77 -7.91 -5.37
C SER A 184 8.67 -9.39 -5.04
N ALA A 185 9.77 -10.11 -5.23
CA ALA A 185 9.89 -11.45 -4.69
C ALA A 185 9.87 -11.41 -3.14
N PRO A 186 9.41 -12.49 -2.48
CA PRO A 186 9.66 -12.69 -1.06
C PRO A 186 11.17 -12.66 -0.74
N LEU A 187 11.53 -12.28 0.49
CA LEU A 187 12.93 -12.26 0.92
C LEU A 187 13.54 -13.66 0.83
N GLY A 188 14.73 -13.74 0.23
CA GLY A 188 15.46 -14.98 -0.03
C GLY A 188 15.00 -15.73 -1.30
N GLU A 189 13.99 -15.24 -2.03
CA GLU A 189 13.61 -15.80 -3.32
C GLU A 189 14.15 -14.96 -4.49
N ALA A 190 14.42 -15.63 -5.61
CA ALA A 190 14.80 -14.96 -6.84
C ALA A 190 13.59 -14.23 -7.48
N GLY A 191 13.80 -13.00 -7.93
CA GLY A 191 12.81 -12.23 -8.66
C GLY A 191 13.04 -10.72 -8.53
N PRO A 192 12.02 -9.89 -8.82
CA PRO A 192 12.14 -8.45 -8.73
C PRO A 192 12.56 -8.00 -7.32
N ALA A 193 13.52 -7.09 -7.24
CA ALA A 193 14.00 -6.54 -5.98
C ALA A 193 12.97 -5.58 -5.35
N PRO A 194 12.93 -5.45 -4.02
CA PRO A 194 12.10 -4.46 -3.36
C PRO A 194 12.46 -3.04 -3.82
N ALA A 195 11.44 -2.22 -4.06
CA ALA A 195 11.59 -0.81 -4.40
C ALA A 195 10.83 0.06 -3.40
N ASP A 196 11.27 1.31 -3.25
CA ASP A 196 10.61 2.28 -2.37
C ASP A 196 9.41 2.91 -3.05
N ASP A 197 8.35 3.09 -2.27
CA ASP A 197 7.14 3.78 -2.63
C ASP A 197 6.82 4.82 -1.54
N ARG A 198 6.60 6.08 -1.92
CA ARG A 198 6.33 7.16 -0.96
C ARG A 198 4.89 7.66 -1.10
N ALA A 199 4.15 7.70 0.02
CA ALA A 199 2.80 8.22 0.12
C ALA A 199 2.66 9.23 1.26
N GLY A 200 2.05 10.38 1.00
CA GLY A 200 1.61 11.29 2.07
C GLY A 200 0.28 10.83 2.65
N LEU A 201 0.10 11.00 3.96
CA LEU A 201 -1.14 10.75 4.70
C LEU A 201 -1.63 12.07 5.30
N GLY A 202 -2.81 12.52 4.88
CA GLY A 202 -3.48 13.68 5.45
C GLY A 202 -4.39 13.30 6.64
N PRO A 203 -5.01 14.29 7.30
CA PRO A 203 -5.91 14.04 8.42
C PRO A 203 -7.08 13.11 8.05
N GLY A 204 -7.23 12.02 8.80
CA GLY A 204 -8.23 10.98 8.55
C GLY A 204 -7.84 9.93 7.49
N ASP A 205 -6.72 10.09 6.79
CA ASP A 205 -6.19 9.05 5.91
C ASP A 205 -5.59 7.90 6.73
N ALA A 206 -5.71 6.68 6.21
CA ALA A 206 -5.19 5.47 6.84
C ALA A 206 -4.36 4.63 5.86
N LEU A 207 -3.16 4.23 6.26
CA LEU A 207 -2.37 3.17 5.63
C LEU A 207 -2.74 1.82 6.25
N VAL A 208 -3.19 0.89 5.43
CA VAL A 208 -3.61 -0.46 5.80
C VAL A 208 -2.65 -1.47 5.16
N ILE A 209 -2.04 -2.33 5.97
CA ILE A 209 -1.18 -3.41 5.52
C ILE A 209 -1.90 -4.72 5.80
N VAL A 210 -2.22 -5.44 4.73
CA VAL A 210 -2.90 -6.73 4.79
C VAL A 210 -1.94 -7.82 4.32
N PRO A 211 -1.63 -8.82 5.17
CA PRO A 211 -0.72 -9.90 4.82
C PRO A 211 -1.27 -10.78 3.69
N HIS A 212 -0.38 -11.40 2.93
CA HIS A 212 -0.75 -12.08 1.70
C HIS A 212 -1.67 -13.28 1.89
N ASP A 213 -1.54 -14.00 3.00
CA ASP A 213 -2.41 -15.14 3.33
C ASP A 213 -3.91 -14.74 3.34
N ARG A 214 -4.22 -13.53 3.78
CA ARG A 214 -5.55 -12.93 3.68
C ARG A 214 -5.86 -12.46 2.26
N LEU A 215 -4.88 -11.90 1.54
CA LEU A 215 -5.07 -11.42 0.16
C LEU A 215 -5.40 -12.55 -0.83
N VAL A 216 -4.83 -13.74 -0.66
CA VAL A 216 -5.08 -14.90 -1.53
C VAL A 216 -6.24 -15.79 -1.09
N ALA A 217 -6.85 -15.49 0.06
CA ALA A 217 -8.08 -16.13 0.46
C ALA A 217 -9.12 -15.91 -0.63
N ALA A 218 -9.77 -16.98 -1.09
CA ALA A 218 -10.74 -16.91 -2.17
C ALA A 218 -12.00 -17.69 -1.81
N ASP A 219 -13.14 -17.21 -2.31
CA ASP A 219 -14.45 -17.84 -2.10
C ASP A 219 -14.63 -19.13 -2.93
N ARG A 220 -15.85 -19.68 -2.94
CA ARG A 220 -16.20 -20.83 -3.79
C ARG A 220 -16.12 -20.54 -5.29
N ALA A 221 -16.39 -19.30 -5.71
CA ALA A 221 -16.29 -18.88 -7.11
C ALA A 221 -14.84 -18.59 -7.54
N GLY A 222 -13.89 -18.60 -6.61
CA GLY A 222 -12.47 -18.32 -6.87
C GLY A 222 -12.13 -16.83 -6.80
N GLU A 223 -13.05 -15.99 -6.34
CA GLU A 223 -12.82 -14.56 -6.14
C GLU A 223 -11.91 -14.33 -4.94
N ARG A 224 -10.78 -13.65 -5.15
CA ARG A 224 -9.80 -13.38 -4.09
C ARG A 224 -10.23 -12.17 -3.27
N PHE A 225 -10.01 -12.24 -1.96
CA PHE A 225 -10.29 -11.16 -1.02
C PHE A 225 -9.62 -9.85 -1.44
N ALA A 226 -8.39 -9.90 -1.95
CA ALA A 226 -7.65 -8.72 -2.40
C ALA A 226 -8.26 -8.00 -3.62
N ASP A 227 -9.04 -8.71 -4.43
CA ASP A 227 -9.42 -8.23 -5.75
C ASP A 227 -10.65 -7.31 -5.69
N GLU A 228 -11.72 -7.70 -4.99
CA GLU A 228 -12.94 -6.88 -4.85
C GLU A 228 -13.37 -6.70 -3.41
N ALA A 229 -13.45 -7.79 -2.64
CA ALA A 229 -13.98 -7.74 -1.28
C ALA A 229 -13.21 -6.76 -0.37
N LEU A 230 -11.88 -6.78 -0.36
CA LEU A 230 -11.07 -5.93 0.52
C LEU A 230 -11.22 -4.44 0.16
N PRO A 231 -11.04 -3.99 -1.10
CA PRO A 231 -11.23 -2.58 -1.42
C PRO A 231 -12.66 -2.08 -1.13
N GLU A 232 -13.68 -2.90 -1.38
CA GLU A 232 -15.07 -2.55 -1.08
C GLU A 232 -15.29 -2.37 0.44
N VAL A 233 -14.75 -3.28 1.26
CA VAL A 233 -14.76 -3.16 2.73
C VAL A 233 -14.03 -1.91 3.19
N LEU A 234 -12.85 -1.62 2.63
CA LEU A 234 -12.08 -0.43 2.99
C LEU A 234 -12.77 0.89 2.61
N LEU A 235 -13.53 0.92 1.50
CA LEU A 235 -14.33 2.09 1.10
C LEU A 235 -15.48 2.37 2.08
N ASP A 236 -16.09 1.34 2.67
CA ASP A 236 -17.13 1.49 3.70
C ASP A 236 -16.59 2.00 5.04
N LEU A 237 -15.28 1.86 5.25
CA LEU A 237 -14.59 2.20 6.49
C LEU A 237 -13.84 3.54 6.42
N VAL A 238 -14.04 4.32 5.35
CA VAL A 238 -13.41 5.64 5.19
C VAL A 238 -13.67 6.53 6.41
N GLY A 239 -12.59 7.08 6.97
CA GLY A 239 -12.63 7.97 8.12
C GLY A 239 -12.85 7.29 9.47
N ARG A 240 -13.14 5.99 9.52
CA ARG A 240 -13.29 5.21 10.77
C ARG A 240 -11.97 5.12 11.56
N PRO A 241 -12.02 4.92 12.89
CA PRO A 241 -10.83 4.69 13.71
C PRO A 241 -10.03 3.47 13.24
N SER A 242 -8.71 3.48 13.47
CA SER A 242 -7.82 2.40 13.01
C SER A 242 -8.21 0.99 13.51
N ALA A 243 -8.72 0.89 14.74
CA ALA A 243 -9.16 -0.38 15.33
C ALA A 243 -10.38 -0.97 14.62
N GLU A 244 -11.39 -0.14 14.34
CA GLU A 244 -12.59 -0.57 13.60
C GLU A 244 -12.23 -1.05 12.19
N ILE A 245 -11.30 -0.35 11.52
CA ILE A 245 -10.80 -0.76 10.21
C ILE A 245 -10.15 -2.14 10.29
N ALA A 246 -9.22 -2.34 11.25
CA ALA A 246 -8.48 -3.57 11.39
C ALA A 246 -9.41 -4.77 11.70
N ASP A 247 -10.35 -4.60 12.62
CA ASP A 247 -11.29 -5.65 13.02
C ASP A 247 -12.25 -6.01 11.89
N ALA A 248 -12.77 -5.03 11.15
CA ALA A 248 -13.65 -5.30 10.01
C ALA A 248 -12.95 -6.08 8.89
N VAL A 249 -11.71 -5.72 8.53
CA VAL A 249 -10.93 -6.47 7.53
C VAL A 249 -10.69 -7.91 7.99
N VAL A 250 -10.41 -8.13 9.28
CA VAL A 250 -10.24 -9.47 9.84
C VAL A 250 -11.54 -10.26 9.80
N ALA A 251 -12.66 -9.66 10.17
CA ALA A 251 -13.98 -10.29 10.16
C ALA A 251 -14.37 -10.72 8.74
N GLU A 252 -14.25 -9.82 7.77
CA GLU A 252 -14.64 -10.06 6.38
C GLU A 252 -13.75 -11.12 5.70
N SER A 253 -12.43 -11.03 5.87
CA SER A 253 -11.52 -12.08 5.36
C SER A 253 -11.78 -13.45 6.00
N SER A 254 -12.15 -13.48 7.29
CA SER A 254 -12.48 -14.73 7.98
C SER A 254 -13.81 -15.32 7.50
N ALA A 255 -14.82 -14.47 7.27
CA ALA A 255 -16.10 -14.87 6.71
C ALA A 255 -15.92 -15.49 5.31
N LEU A 256 -15.14 -14.83 4.44
CA LEU A 256 -14.82 -15.35 3.10
C LEU A 256 -14.10 -16.70 3.15
N ALA A 257 -13.15 -16.86 4.09
CA ALA A 257 -12.36 -18.09 4.23
C ALA A 257 -13.15 -19.26 4.85
N SER A 258 -14.10 -18.98 5.75
CA SER A 258 -14.94 -20.00 6.41
C SER A 258 -15.82 -20.80 5.43
N ASP A 259 -15.95 -20.31 4.20
CA ASP A 259 -16.68 -20.99 3.12
C ASP A 259 -15.92 -22.22 2.55
N ARG A 260 -14.66 -22.45 2.98
CA ARG A 260 -13.88 -23.66 2.69
C ARG A 260 -13.58 -24.46 3.97
N ARG A 261 -13.60 -25.80 3.86
CA ARG A 261 -12.96 -26.75 4.80
C ARG A 261 -11.42 -26.68 4.80
N ARG A 262 -10.81 -25.54 4.52
CA ARG A 262 -9.36 -25.37 4.68
C ARG A 262 -9.11 -24.80 6.07
N ARG A 263 -8.28 -25.50 6.84
CA ARG A 263 -7.77 -25.07 8.16
C ARG A 263 -7.53 -23.57 8.11
N VAL A 264 -8.18 -22.84 9.02
CA VAL A 264 -7.97 -21.42 9.30
C VAL A 264 -6.48 -21.11 9.11
N LEU A 265 -6.16 -20.43 8.00
CA LEU A 265 -4.84 -19.84 7.84
C LEU A 265 -4.64 -19.00 9.11
N ARG A 266 -3.58 -19.25 9.87
CA ARG A 266 -3.23 -18.42 11.03
C ARG A 266 -2.82 -17.05 10.51
N GLY A 267 -3.83 -16.27 10.15
CA GLY A 267 -3.74 -14.98 9.47
C GLY A 267 -2.66 -14.12 10.08
N GLY A 268 -1.84 -13.49 9.26
CA GLY A 268 -1.03 -12.36 9.73
C GLY A 268 -1.91 -11.25 10.31
N PRO A 269 -1.36 -10.41 11.21
CA PRO A 269 -2.09 -9.27 11.73
C PRO A 269 -2.37 -8.26 10.62
N VAL A 270 -3.61 -7.78 10.54
CA VAL A 270 -3.95 -6.59 9.75
C VAL A 270 -3.46 -5.39 10.53
N VAL A 271 -2.62 -4.55 9.92
CA VAL A 271 -2.05 -3.36 10.58
C VAL A 271 -2.62 -2.11 9.94
N VAL A 272 -3.12 -1.19 10.77
CA VAL A 272 -3.70 0.07 10.33
C VAL A 272 -2.99 1.22 11.02
N LEU A 273 -2.38 2.10 10.24
CA LEU A 273 -1.77 3.34 10.66
C LEU A 273 -2.61 4.51 10.12
N ARG A 274 -3.21 5.32 10.99
CA ARG A 274 -4.10 6.41 10.61
C ARG A 274 -3.65 7.74 11.20
N VAL A 275 -3.78 8.80 10.42
CA VAL A 275 -3.66 10.17 10.92
C VAL A 275 -5.02 10.55 11.54
N PRO A 276 -5.07 11.00 12.81
CA PRO A 276 -6.31 11.47 13.41
C PRO A 276 -6.99 12.54 12.55
N GLY A 277 -8.32 12.44 12.40
CA GLY A 277 -9.10 13.30 11.51
C GLY A 277 -9.62 14.57 12.16
N ASP A 278 -9.65 14.60 13.49
CA ASP A 278 -10.10 15.70 14.35
C ASP A 278 -8.91 16.54 14.82
N LEU A 279 -8.22 17.18 13.87
CA LEU A 279 -7.18 18.16 14.17
C LEU A 279 -7.81 19.50 14.62
N GLY A 280 -8.62 19.46 15.69
CA GLY A 280 -9.01 20.66 16.44
C GLY A 280 -7.84 21.25 17.23
N GLU A 281 -6.71 20.55 17.24
CA GLU A 281 -5.44 20.98 17.79
C GLU A 281 -4.52 21.51 16.68
N ASP A 282 -3.77 22.56 17.01
CA ASP A 282 -2.72 23.09 16.13
C ASP A 282 -1.75 21.98 15.70
N PRO A 283 -1.47 21.84 14.39
CA PRO A 283 -0.67 20.74 13.89
C PRO A 283 0.77 20.72 14.44
N MET A 284 1.36 21.88 14.76
CA MET A 284 2.66 21.97 15.43
C MET A 284 2.57 21.45 16.86
N HIS A 285 1.53 21.81 17.61
CA HIS A 285 1.31 21.30 18.97
C HIS A 285 1.16 19.78 19.01
N ARG A 286 0.45 19.19 18.03
CA ARG A 286 0.36 17.74 17.89
C ARG A 286 1.73 17.09 17.72
N VAL A 287 2.58 17.64 16.84
CA VAL A 287 3.93 17.11 16.58
C VAL A 287 4.85 17.32 17.78
N VAL A 288 4.80 18.48 18.44
CA VAL A 288 5.55 18.74 19.69
C VAL A 288 5.16 17.73 20.77
N ARG A 289 3.86 17.51 20.98
CA ARG A 289 3.36 16.52 21.95
C ARG A 289 3.79 15.10 21.57
N ALA A 290 3.73 14.75 20.28
CA ALA A 290 4.10 13.43 19.78
C ALA A 290 5.60 13.15 19.92
N THR A 291 6.44 14.15 19.62
CA THR A 291 7.89 14.00 19.57
C THR A 291 8.56 14.27 20.92
N GLY A 292 7.92 15.07 21.78
CA GLY A 292 8.48 15.64 23.00
C GLY A 292 9.54 16.71 22.74
N ALA A 293 9.74 17.13 21.49
CA ALA A 293 10.75 18.10 21.10
C ALA A 293 10.10 19.48 20.91
N PRO A 294 10.78 20.57 21.33
CA PRO A 294 10.26 21.91 21.11
C PRO A 294 10.31 22.25 19.60
N PRO A 295 9.46 23.17 19.10
CA PRO A 295 9.36 23.50 17.68
C PRO A 295 10.70 23.82 17.01
N GLU A 296 11.64 24.42 17.72
CA GLU A 296 12.95 24.80 17.16
C GLU A 296 13.88 23.58 16.95
N ARG A 297 13.56 22.41 17.53
CA ARG A 297 14.27 21.15 17.26
C ARG A 297 13.51 20.24 16.30
N LEU A 298 12.28 20.63 15.93
CA LEU A 298 11.52 20.03 14.85
C LEU A 298 11.92 20.58 13.48
N HIS A 299 13.14 21.13 13.35
CA HIS A 299 13.72 21.55 12.07
C HIS A 299 13.61 20.40 11.07
N LEU A 300 12.56 20.45 10.26
CA LEU A 300 12.47 19.75 9.00
C LEU A 300 13.47 20.46 8.09
N PRO A 301 14.53 19.78 7.61
CA PRO A 301 15.07 20.16 6.32
C PRO A 301 13.87 20.21 5.37
N GLY A 302 13.70 21.35 4.71
CA GLY A 302 12.69 21.64 3.68
C GLY A 302 11.24 21.63 4.12
N TYR A 303 10.81 22.76 4.69
CA TYR A 303 9.58 23.43 4.22
C TYR A 303 9.56 24.90 4.68
N PRO A 304 9.87 25.84 3.78
CA PRO A 304 9.06 27.03 3.59
C PRO A 304 8.02 26.74 2.51
N LEU A 305 6.74 27.03 2.78
CA LEU A 305 5.74 27.18 1.72
C LEU A 305 6.17 28.36 0.82
N GLY A 306 6.74 28.06 -0.34
CA GLY A 306 7.19 29.05 -1.32
C GLY A 306 8.32 28.51 -2.20
N ASP A 307 8.01 28.32 -3.49
CA ASP A 307 8.89 28.03 -4.62
C ASP A 307 10.33 27.51 -4.36
N ARG A 308 10.46 26.18 -4.45
CA ARG A 308 11.66 25.36 -4.80
C ARG A 308 12.96 25.55 -3.98
N GLN A 309 13.32 24.54 -3.20
CA GLN A 309 14.15 23.40 -3.64
C GLN A 309 14.09 22.23 -2.62
N PRO A 310 14.29 20.98 -3.08
CA PRO A 310 14.08 19.77 -2.32
C PRO A 310 15.26 19.45 -1.41
N ASP A 311 15.02 19.03 -0.18
CA ASP A 311 16.06 18.28 0.53
C ASP A 311 16.31 16.98 -0.22
N LEU A 312 17.55 16.50 -0.13
CA LEU A 312 18.18 15.41 -0.88
C LEU A 312 17.46 14.03 -0.82
N TRP A 313 16.29 13.94 -0.18
CA TRP A 313 15.40 12.77 -0.08
C TRP A 313 14.01 12.97 -0.72
N SER A 314 13.79 14.08 -1.42
CA SER A 314 12.49 14.45 -2.02
C SER A 314 12.27 13.82 -3.39
N ALA A 315 12.20 12.49 -3.45
CA ALA A 315 11.43 11.89 -4.55
C ALA A 315 9.95 12.31 -4.36
N PRO A 316 9.28 12.84 -5.40
CA PRO A 316 7.83 13.06 -5.32
C PRO A 316 7.15 11.73 -4.97
N PRO A 317 5.99 11.74 -4.27
CA PRO A 317 5.28 10.52 -3.99
C PRO A 317 5.08 9.74 -5.29
N ALA A 318 5.48 8.47 -5.31
CA ALA A 318 5.24 7.66 -6.49
C ALA A 318 3.72 7.63 -6.71
N PRO A 319 3.27 7.66 -7.97
CA PRO A 319 1.85 7.59 -8.21
C PRO A 319 1.31 6.22 -7.78
N PRO A 320 0.05 6.14 -7.34
CA PRO A 320 -0.53 4.86 -6.97
C PRO A 320 -0.52 3.91 -8.18
N ARG A 321 -0.38 2.60 -7.93
CA ARG A 321 -0.50 1.59 -8.99
C ARG A 321 -1.94 1.52 -9.50
N GLU A 322 -2.87 1.74 -8.59
CA GLU A 322 -4.30 1.67 -8.81
C GLU A 322 -5.00 2.62 -7.84
N ALA A 323 -6.05 3.28 -8.31
CA ALA A 323 -6.95 4.04 -7.46
C ALA A 323 -8.38 3.52 -7.62
N ARG A 324 -9.15 3.51 -6.52
CA ARG A 324 -10.55 3.09 -6.52
C ARG A 324 -11.46 4.10 -5.83
N LEU A 325 -12.57 4.45 -6.45
CA LEU A 325 -13.58 5.37 -5.94
C LEU A 325 -14.96 4.72 -6.02
N ARG A 326 -15.72 4.73 -4.92
CA ARG A 326 -17.12 4.28 -4.92
C ARG A 326 -18.08 5.46 -5.01
N LEU A 327 -19.05 5.34 -5.91
CA LEU A 327 -20.10 6.30 -6.16
C LEU A 327 -21.43 5.74 -5.66
N ALA A 328 -22.19 6.56 -4.95
CA ALA A 328 -23.53 6.18 -4.49
C ALA A 328 -24.52 6.12 -5.67
N PRO A 329 -25.58 5.28 -5.58
CA PRO A 329 -26.59 5.14 -6.63
C PRO A 329 -27.43 6.41 -6.86
N THR A 330 -27.47 7.32 -5.89
CA THR A 330 -28.25 8.56 -5.92
C THR A 330 -27.36 9.76 -5.67
N GLY A 331 -27.34 10.71 -6.62
CA GLY A 331 -26.54 11.95 -6.53
C GLY A 331 -25.18 11.84 -7.22
N THR A 332 -25.17 11.76 -8.55
CA THR A 332 -23.99 11.46 -9.37
C THR A 332 -22.84 12.46 -9.13
N ARG A 333 -21.84 12.07 -8.34
CA ARG A 333 -20.64 12.87 -8.03
C ARG A 333 -19.57 12.73 -9.13
N LEU A 334 -19.97 12.91 -10.40
CA LEU A 334 -19.07 12.76 -11.56
C LEU A 334 -17.87 13.73 -11.51
N HIS A 335 -18.00 14.85 -10.80
CA HIS A 335 -16.91 15.76 -10.55
C HIS A 335 -15.78 15.12 -9.72
N GLU A 336 -16.10 14.17 -8.82
CA GLU A 336 -15.10 13.41 -8.05
C GLU A 336 -14.32 12.46 -8.96
N VAL A 337 -14.99 11.82 -9.93
CA VAL A 337 -14.33 10.99 -10.95
C VAL A 337 -13.34 11.81 -11.75
N ARG A 338 -13.77 12.97 -12.28
CA ARG A 338 -12.90 13.86 -13.06
C ARG A 338 -11.73 14.39 -12.24
N ALA A 339 -11.99 14.79 -10.98
CA ALA A 339 -10.93 15.24 -10.08
C ALA A 339 -9.91 14.13 -9.78
N LEU A 340 -10.38 12.89 -9.58
CA LEU A 340 -9.51 11.73 -9.39
C LEU A 340 -8.64 11.49 -10.63
N LEU A 341 -9.22 11.50 -11.83
CA LEU A 341 -8.49 11.26 -13.09
C LEU A 341 -7.39 12.30 -13.32
N ARG A 342 -7.72 13.60 -13.19
CA ARG A 342 -6.73 14.68 -13.28
C ARG A 342 -5.59 14.51 -12.28
N ARG A 343 -5.93 14.17 -11.03
CA ARG A 343 -4.93 13.93 -9.99
C ARG A 343 -4.01 12.77 -10.34
N LEU A 344 -4.56 11.72 -10.93
CA LEU A 344 -3.79 10.53 -11.31
C LEU A 344 -2.89 10.79 -12.52
N LEU A 345 -3.38 11.46 -13.57
CA LEU A 345 -2.56 11.90 -14.70
C LEU A 345 -1.39 12.76 -14.22
N ALA A 346 -1.66 13.73 -13.33
CA ALA A 346 -0.63 14.57 -12.71
C ALA A 346 0.40 13.75 -11.96
N SER A 347 -0.05 12.78 -11.16
CA SER A 347 0.84 11.93 -10.39
C SER A 347 1.68 11.01 -11.28
N TRP A 348 1.11 10.46 -12.36
CA TRP A 348 1.79 9.61 -13.34
C TRP A 348 2.64 10.41 -14.33
N ARG A 349 2.59 11.76 -14.29
CA ARG A 349 3.23 12.67 -15.25
C ARG A 349 2.77 12.40 -16.68
N LEU A 350 1.47 12.21 -16.84
CA LEU A 350 0.82 11.92 -18.12
C LEU A 350 0.00 13.09 -18.64
N ASP A 351 0.00 14.24 -17.97
CA ASP A 351 -0.81 15.42 -18.33
C ASP A 351 -0.53 15.95 -19.74
N ASP A 352 0.73 15.81 -20.18
CA ASP A 352 1.16 16.21 -21.53
C ASP A 352 1.09 15.05 -22.55
N ARG A 353 0.73 13.85 -22.10
CA ARG A 353 0.76 12.60 -22.93
C ARG A 353 -0.61 12.01 -23.17
N VAL A 354 -1.58 12.30 -22.31
CA VAL A 354 -2.95 11.80 -22.36
C VAL A 354 -3.88 13.01 -22.31
N ASP A 355 -4.80 13.12 -23.26
CA ASP A 355 -5.82 14.16 -23.23
C ASP A 355 -6.77 13.89 -22.05
N ALA A 356 -6.71 14.75 -21.04
CA ALA A 356 -7.56 14.66 -19.86
C ALA A 356 -9.05 14.82 -20.21
N GLY A 357 -9.38 15.60 -21.25
CA GLY A 357 -10.75 15.80 -21.74
C GLY A 357 -11.36 14.51 -22.26
N ASP A 358 -10.62 13.77 -23.11
CA ASP A 358 -11.07 12.48 -23.64
C ASP A 358 -11.21 11.44 -22.52
N LEU A 359 -10.21 11.36 -21.62
CA LEU A 359 -10.25 10.45 -20.48
C LEU A 359 -11.47 10.71 -19.57
N GLU A 360 -11.71 11.97 -19.24
CA GLU A 360 -12.83 12.39 -18.40
C GLU A 360 -14.18 12.18 -19.07
N LEU A 361 -14.28 12.42 -20.39
CA LEU A 361 -15.48 12.19 -21.18
C LEU A 361 -15.86 10.71 -21.14
N LEU A 362 -14.93 9.83 -21.55
CA LEU A 362 -15.18 8.39 -21.57
C LEU A 362 -15.49 7.83 -20.18
N ALA A 363 -14.75 8.26 -19.16
CA ALA A 363 -15.02 7.85 -17.79
C ALA A 363 -16.40 8.32 -17.31
N THR A 364 -16.81 9.52 -17.67
CA THR A 364 -18.13 10.05 -17.32
C THR A 364 -19.24 9.27 -18.01
N GLU A 365 -19.08 8.93 -19.29
CA GLU A 365 -20.06 8.14 -20.04
C GLU A 365 -20.22 6.73 -19.46
N VAL A 366 -19.11 6.01 -19.25
CA VAL A 366 -19.16 4.66 -18.67
C VAL A 366 -19.72 4.67 -17.24
N THR A 367 -19.35 5.67 -16.44
CA THR A 367 -19.88 5.85 -15.08
C THR A 367 -21.37 6.19 -15.07
N THR A 368 -21.80 7.06 -15.98
CA THR A 368 -23.21 7.44 -16.11
C THR A 368 -24.04 6.24 -16.54
N ASN A 369 -23.54 5.42 -17.47
CA ASN A 369 -24.21 4.20 -17.88
C ASN A 369 -24.36 3.22 -16.70
N ALA A 370 -23.30 3.01 -15.93
CA ALA A 370 -23.34 2.15 -14.74
C ALA A 370 -24.41 2.63 -13.74
N ILE A 371 -24.40 3.92 -13.36
CA ILE A 371 -25.33 4.45 -12.36
C ILE A 371 -26.78 4.47 -12.86
N ARG A 372 -27.01 4.93 -14.10
CA ARG A 372 -28.37 5.05 -14.68
C ARG A 372 -29.01 3.71 -14.96
N HIS A 373 -28.25 2.74 -15.46
CA HIS A 373 -28.81 1.45 -15.90
C HIS A 373 -28.76 0.37 -14.82
N ALA A 374 -27.82 0.43 -13.87
CA ALA A 374 -27.75 -0.57 -12.80
C ALA A 374 -28.56 -0.18 -11.55
N GLY A 375 -28.79 1.12 -11.30
CA GLY A 375 -29.48 1.59 -10.08
C GLY A 375 -28.75 1.21 -8.78
N THR A 376 -27.45 0.93 -8.87
CA THR A 376 -26.61 0.42 -7.77
C THR A 376 -25.40 1.33 -7.58
N ALA A 377 -24.66 1.14 -6.48
CA ALA A 377 -23.38 1.81 -6.32
C ALA A 377 -22.43 1.39 -7.46
N ALA A 378 -21.60 2.32 -7.92
CA ALA A 378 -20.61 2.06 -8.95
C ALA A 378 -19.20 2.24 -8.39
N THR A 379 -18.28 1.34 -8.75
CA THR A 379 -16.87 1.44 -8.34
C THR A 379 -16.02 1.76 -9.56
N VAL A 380 -15.37 2.93 -9.56
CA VAL A 380 -14.43 3.36 -10.59
C VAL A 380 -13.02 2.95 -10.17
N ILE A 381 -12.32 2.21 -11.03
CA ILE A 381 -10.95 1.74 -10.84
C ILE A 381 -10.10 2.35 -11.94
N VAL A 382 -8.97 2.97 -11.59
CA VAL A 382 -8.05 3.59 -12.55
C VAL A 382 -6.65 3.02 -12.34
N ARG A 383 -6.02 2.54 -13.41
CA ARG A 383 -4.68 1.93 -13.40
C ARG A 383 -3.84 2.48 -14.54
N TYR A 384 -2.54 2.64 -14.32
CA TYR A 384 -1.57 2.86 -15.38
C TYR A 384 -0.75 1.58 -15.60
N THR A 385 -0.79 1.04 -16.80
CA THR A 385 -0.13 -0.24 -17.16
C THR A 385 1.26 -0.06 -17.77
N GLY A 386 1.81 1.17 -17.75
CA GLY A 386 3.05 1.52 -18.45
C GLY A 386 2.81 1.96 -19.90
N GLY A 387 1.83 1.37 -20.59
CA GLY A 387 1.47 1.73 -21.97
C GLY A 387 0.09 2.37 -22.15
N ALA A 388 -0.80 2.26 -21.16
CA ALA A 388 -2.15 2.80 -21.24
C ALA A 388 -2.68 3.20 -19.85
N VAL A 389 -3.57 4.20 -19.82
CA VAL A 389 -4.43 4.47 -18.68
C VAL A 389 -5.71 3.69 -18.87
N ARG A 390 -5.96 2.74 -17.97
CA ARG A 390 -7.17 1.90 -17.95
C ARG A 390 -8.14 2.40 -16.91
N VAL A 391 -9.38 2.62 -17.30
CA VAL A 391 -10.51 2.95 -16.41
C VAL A 391 -11.52 1.81 -16.46
N GLU A 392 -11.92 1.31 -15.30
CA GLU A 392 -12.94 0.27 -15.15
C GLU A 392 -14.05 0.81 -14.26
N VAL A 393 -15.30 0.57 -14.64
CA VAL A 393 -16.47 0.89 -13.82
C VAL A 393 -17.24 -0.39 -13.56
N GLY A 394 -17.26 -0.81 -12.30
CA GLY A 394 -18.04 -1.93 -11.82
C GLY A 394 -19.43 -1.49 -11.37
N ASP A 395 -20.45 -2.28 -11.70
CA ASP A 395 -21.80 -2.15 -11.15
C ASP A 395 -22.37 -3.55 -10.83
N ALA A 396 -23.50 -3.59 -10.10
CA ALA A 396 -24.13 -4.84 -9.70
C ALA A 396 -25.22 -5.35 -10.69
N SER A 397 -25.20 -4.87 -11.93
CA SER A 397 -26.10 -5.32 -13.00
C SER A 397 -25.38 -6.24 -13.97
N SER A 398 -26.00 -7.37 -14.30
CA SER A 398 -25.54 -8.30 -15.33
C SER A 398 -25.91 -7.85 -16.76
N ALA A 399 -26.70 -6.79 -16.92
CA ALA A 399 -27.09 -6.28 -18.23
C ALA A 399 -25.87 -5.69 -18.94
N LEU A 400 -25.53 -6.22 -20.12
CA LEU A 400 -24.41 -5.73 -20.93
C LEU A 400 -24.77 -4.36 -21.54
N PRO A 401 -23.78 -3.47 -21.75
CA PRO A 401 -23.99 -2.23 -22.49
C PRO A 401 -24.37 -2.55 -23.94
N GLU A 402 -25.43 -1.93 -24.44
CA GLU A 402 -25.83 -2.08 -25.84
C GLU A 402 -25.16 -0.99 -26.70
N LEU A 403 -24.51 -1.41 -27.79
CA LEU A 403 -23.99 -0.51 -28.83
C LEU A 403 -25.12 -0.15 -29.79
N VAL A 404 -26.02 0.73 -29.36
CA VAL A 404 -27.09 1.22 -30.24
C VAL A 404 -26.68 2.60 -30.77
N PRO A 405 -26.57 2.78 -32.11
CA PRO A 405 -26.38 4.11 -32.68
C PRO A 405 -27.57 4.98 -32.27
N PRO A 406 -27.34 6.08 -31.53
CA PRO A 406 -28.43 6.93 -31.14
C PRO A 406 -29.03 7.57 -32.38
N PRO A 407 -30.37 7.72 -32.46
CA PRO A 407 -30.98 8.50 -33.52
C PRO A 407 -30.39 9.92 -33.54
N PRO A 408 -30.40 10.61 -34.69
CA PRO A 408 -29.76 11.92 -34.85
C PRO A 408 -30.17 12.95 -33.78
N ASP A 409 -31.41 12.83 -33.31
CA ASP A 409 -32.08 13.78 -32.42
C ASP A 409 -32.09 13.32 -30.94
N ALA A 410 -31.45 12.19 -30.63
CA ALA A 410 -31.47 11.65 -29.27
C ALA A 410 -30.56 12.44 -28.32
N GLU A 411 -31.12 12.85 -27.19
CA GLU A 411 -30.41 13.50 -26.07
C GLU A 411 -29.54 12.50 -25.24
N GLY A 412 -29.60 11.20 -25.56
CA GLY A 412 -28.85 10.12 -24.89
C GLY A 412 -28.45 8.99 -25.84
N GLY A 413 -27.74 7.97 -25.33
CA GLY A 413 -27.32 6.80 -26.12
C GLY A 413 -26.01 6.95 -26.90
N ARG A 414 -25.28 8.06 -26.71
CA ARG A 414 -23.97 8.32 -27.35
C ARG A 414 -22.77 7.72 -26.60
N GLY A 415 -22.98 7.27 -25.36
CA GLY A 415 -21.87 6.88 -24.46
C GLY A 415 -20.98 5.77 -25.01
N MET A 416 -21.55 4.61 -25.37
CA MET A 416 -20.74 3.50 -25.89
C MET A 416 -20.16 3.76 -27.29
N PRO A 417 -20.87 4.41 -28.23
CA PRO A 417 -20.26 4.87 -29.48
C PRO A 417 -19.09 5.83 -29.29
N LEU A 418 -19.12 6.72 -28.29
CA LEU A 418 -17.99 7.59 -27.95
C LEU A 418 -16.80 6.80 -27.42
N VAL A 419 -17.05 5.81 -26.55
CA VAL A 419 -16.01 4.90 -26.05
C VAL A 419 -15.37 4.11 -27.19
N GLU A 420 -16.18 3.56 -28.11
CA GLU A 420 -15.68 2.86 -29.31
C GLU A 420 -14.81 3.76 -30.18
N ALA A 421 -15.18 5.03 -30.33
CA ALA A 421 -14.48 5.95 -31.23
C ALA A 421 -13.15 6.49 -30.66
N LEU A 422 -13.06 6.67 -29.34
CA LEU A 422 -11.94 7.38 -28.70
C LEU A 422 -11.01 6.48 -27.89
N ALA A 423 -11.49 5.33 -27.40
CA ALA A 423 -10.64 4.41 -26.63
C ALA A 423 -9.69 3.63 -27.55
N SER A 424 -8.47 3.36 -27.08
CA SER A 424 -7.56 2.44 -27.77
C SER A 424 -8.01 0.98 -27.66
N ALA A 425 -8.72 0.66 -26.57
CA ALA A 425 -9.37 -0.63 -26.36
C ALA A 425 -10.50 -0.43 -25.33
N TRP A 426 -11.56 -1.23 -25.42
CA TRP A 426 -12.59 -1.29 -24.39
C TRP A 426 -13.24 -2.67 -24.36
N GLY A 427 -13.96 -2.96 -23.29
CA GLY A 427 -14.72 -4.19 -23.19
C GLY A 427 -15.55 -4.29 -21.92
N VAL A 428 -16.12 -5.48 -21.72
CA VAL A 428 -16.94 -5.80 -20.55
C VAL A 428 -16.44 -7.11 -19.94
N THR A 429 -16.17 -7.07 -18.64
CA THR A 429 -15.77 -8.23 -17.86
C THR A 429 -16.89 -8.55 -16.87
N PRO A 430 -17.62 -9.66 -17.03
CA PRO A 430 -18.58 -10.12 -16.03
C PRO A 430 -17.91 -10.28 -14.66
N THR A 431 -18.59 -9.89 -13.59
CA THR A 431 -18.16 -10.13 -12.21
C THR A 431 -19.18 -11.02 -11.51
N ARG A 432 -18.85 -11.53 -10.33
CA ARG A 432 -19.77 -12.35 -9.54
C ARG A 432 -21.10 -11.65 -9.26
N HIS A 433 -21.05 -10.34 -9.06
CA HIS A 433 -22.19 -9.54 -8.63
C HIS A 433 -22.73 -8.60 -9.71
N GLY A 434 -22.16 -8.61 -10.92
CA GLY A 434 -22.57 -7.74 -12.02
C GLY A 434 -21.55 -7.75 -13.15
N LYS A 435 -21.01 -6.58 -13.50
CA LYS A 435 -20.03 -6.45 -14.58
C LYS A 435 -19.08 -5.28 -14.33
N ARG A 436 -17.96 -5.30 -15.04
CA ARG A 436 -17.05 -4.16 -15.22
C ARG A 436 -17.01 -3.76 -16.68
N VAL A 437 -17.44 -2.55 -16.98
CA VAL A 437 -17.17 -1.93 -18.28
C VAL A 437 -15.84 -1.21 -18.17
N TRP A 438 -14.94 -1.41 -19.12
CA TRP A 438 -13.61 -0.82 -19.06
C TRP A 438 -13.21 -0.26 -20.41
N PHE A 439 -12.35 0.75 -20.38
CA PHE A 439 -11.68 1.30 -21.56
C PHE A 439 -10.24 1.68 -21.23
N GLU A 440 -9.43 1.83 -22.27
CA GLU A 440 -8.04 2.22 -22.23
C GLU A 440 -7.80 3.43 -23.13
N ILE A 441 -6.96 4.36 -22.67
CA ILE A 441 -6.36 5.38 -23.51
C ILE A 441 -4.86 5.08 -23.57
N GLY A 442 -4.35 4.84 -24.78
CA GLY A 442 -2.95 4.60 -25.04
C GLY A 442 -2.11 5.81 -24.64
N VAL A 443 -0.99 5.55 -23.97
CA VAL A 443 0.02 6.55 -23.66
C VAL A 443 1.09 6.48 -24.75
N PRO A 444 1.23 7.50 -25.62
CA PRO A 444 2.18 7.47 -26.72
C PRO A 444 3.60 7.29 -26.20
N ASP A 445 4.31 6.26 -26.67
CA ASP A 445 5.68 6.01 -26.25
C ASP A 445 6.57 7.14 -26.78
N THR A 446 7.23 7.88 -25.89
CA THR A 446 8.26 8.84 -26.32
C THR A 446 9.49 8.04 -26.67
N GLY A 447 9.47 7.40 -27.84
CA GLY A 447 10.67 6.81 -28.40
C GLY A 447 11.79 7.84 -28.38
N ARG A 448 12.99 7.41 -27.98
CA ARG A 448 14.25 8.02 -28.41
C ARG A 448 14.06 8.56 -29.82
N PRO A 449 14.45 9.82 -30.13
CA PRO A 449 14.22 10.40 -31.45
C PRO A 449 14.61 9.36 -32.50
N ARG A 450 13.67 9.03 -33.41
CA ARG A 450 13.98 8.20 -34.57
C ARG A 450 15.22 8.83 -35.16
N ASP A 451 16.34 8.10 -35.13
CA ASP A 451 17.52 8.46 -35.89
C ASP A 451 17.00 8.78 -37.28
N THR A 452 17.02 10.06 -37.61
CA THR A 452 16.53 10.56 -38.88
C THR A 452 17.40 9.86 -39.89
N GLU A 453 16.82 8.97 -40.69
CA GLU A 453 17.47 8.44 -41.88
C GLU A 453 18.04 9.64 -42.62
N ALA A 454 19.37 9.73 -42.60
CA ALA A 454 20.08 10.72 -43.38
C ALA A 454 19.68 10.48 -44.84
N PRO A 455 19.36 11.53 -45.61
CA PRO A 455 18.98 11.36 -46.99
C PRO A 455 20.16 10.71 -47.73
N GLU A 456 19.88 9.61 -48.44
CA GLU A 456 20.84 9.00 -49.36
C GLU A 456 21.35 10.07 -50.32
N ALA A 457 22.65 10.37 -50.22
CA ALA A 457 23.34 11.22 -51.17
C ALA A 457 23.58 10.41 -52.45
N THR A 458 22.89 10.86 -53.50
CA THR A 458 23.05 10.56 -54.95
C THR A 458 24.45 10.15 -55.38
#